data_AF-A0A7Z8KM90-F1
#
_entry.id   AF-A0A7Z8KM90-F1
#
_cell.length_a   1.000
_cell.length_b   1.000
_cell.length_c   1.000
_cell.angle_alpha   90.00
_cell.angle_beta   90.00
_cell.angle_gamma   90.00
#
_symmetry.space_group_name_H-M   'P 1'
#
loop_
_entity.id
_entity.type
_entity.pdbx_description
1 polymer ?
#
loop_
_entity_poly.entity_id
_entity_poly.type
_entity_poly.pdbx_seq_one_letter_code
_entity_poly.pdbx_strand_id
1 'polypeptide(L)'
;MDYELSLKNSWNVVKENIVTFIVGLLIAVIGSILIVTIAPLVYGFTSMAVKGARGEAIEIGDVFEGFKKENIIRSWTFMIIYLIIVGVLGQIASILSTIVGILFMFTMPLLVIKEGLSGIEAITESVEIVKTAPVESIIVYVITLVLNMIGIFLLGIGVLITAPISAVFLAYATFEMAE
;
A
#
# COMPACT_ATOMS: atom_id res chain seq x y z
N MET A 1 -42.33 4.70 9.62
CA MET A 1 -41.67 4.76 8.30
C MET A 1 -42.75 4.50 7.26
N ASP A 2 -42.96 5.44 6.33
CA ASP A 2 -43.98 5.29 5.30
C ASP A 2 -43.40 4.47 4.14
N TYR A 3 -43.67 3.17 4.16
CA TYR A 3 -43.17 2.22 3.17
C TYR A 3 -43.74 2.46 1.77
N GLU A 4 -45.00 2.91 1.69
CA GLU A 4 -45.68 3.15 0.41
C GLU A 4 -45.08 4.37 -0.30
N LEU A 5 -44.88 5.47 0.44
CA LEU A 5 -44.21 6.66 -0.07
C LEU A 5 -42.76 6.36 -0.49
N SER A 6 -42.03 5.57 0.32
CA SER A 6 -40.64 5.21 0.02
C SER A 6 -40.50 4.35 -1.24
N LEU A 7 -41.41 3.40 -1.45
CA LEU A 7 -41.45 2.57 -2.66
C LEU A 7 -41.81 3.41 -3.89
N LYS A 8 -42.82 4.27 -3.80
CA LYS A 8 -43.22 5.16 -4.90
C LYS A 8 -42.07 6.08 -5.33
N ASN A 9 -41.37 6.67 -4.36
CA ASN A 9 -40.23 7.54 -4.63
C ASN A 9 -39.06 6.75 -5.27
N SER A 10 -38.74 5.57 -4.73
CA SER A 10 -37.68 4.70 -5.30
C SER A 10 -37.99 4.29 -6.74
N TRP A 11 -39.25 3.93 -7.03
CA TRP A 11 -39.69 3.59 -8.37
C TRP A 11 -39.55 4.74 -9.36
N ASN A 12 -39.95 5.96 -8.96
CA ASN A 12 -39.80 7.15 -9.80
C ASN A 12 -38.33 7.41 -10.14
N VAL A 13 -37.43 7.32 -9.14
CA VAL A 13 -35.99 7.54 -9.33
C VAL A 13 -35.39 6.51 -10.30
N VAL A 14 -35.67 5.22 -10.12
CA VAL A 14 -35.18 4.16 -11.03
C VAL A 14 -35.75 4.33 -12.43
N LYS A 15 -37.04 4.67 -12.56
CA LYS A 15 -37.69 4.86 -13.85
C LYS A 15 -37.08 6.03 -14.63
N GLU A 16 -36.83 7.17 -13.97
CA GLU A 16 -36.22 8.35 -14.59
C GLU A 16 -34.75 8.12 -14.97
N ASN A 17 -34.04 7.22 -14.28
CA ASN A 17 -32.61 6.97 -14.44
C ASN A 17 -32.27 5.53 -14.87
N ILE A 18 -33.19 4.85 -15.55
CA ILE A 18 -33.12 3.40 -15.76
C ILE A 18 -31.84 2.95 -16.46
N VAL A 19 -31.40 3.70 -17.49
CA VAL A 19 -30.17 3.39 -18.24
C VAL A 19 -28.95 3.50 -17.32
N THR A 20 -28.86 4.55 -16.51
CA THR A 20 -27.76 4.78 -15.58
C THR A 20 -27.64 3.65 -14.55
N PHE A 21 -28.76 3.22 -13.96
CA PHE A 21 -28.76 2.12 -13.01
C PHE A 21 -28.37 0.79 -13.64
N ILE A 22 -28.86 0.50 -14.85
CA ILE A 22 -28.49 -0.74 -15.57
C ILE A 22 -27.00 -0.75 -15.88
N VAL A 23 -26.47 0.35 -16.44
CA VAL A 23 -25.04 0.46 -16.75
C VAL A 23 -24.19 0.34 -15.49
N GLY A 24 -24.55 1.06 -14.43
CA GLY A 24 -23.86 0.99 -13.13
C GLY A 24 -23.87 -0.42 -12.54
N LEU A 25 -25.01 -1.13 -12.64
CA LEU A 25 -25.13 -2.52 -12.19
C LEU A 25 -24.23 -3.46 -12.99
N LEU A 26 -24.19 -3.33 -14.32
CA LEU A 26 -23.35 -4.17 -15.17
C LEU A 26 -21.86 -3.98 -14.84
N ILE A 27 -21.43 -2.73 -14.65
CA ILE A 27 -20.06 -2.42 -14.23
C ILE A 27 -19.76 -3.08 -12.88
N ALA A 28 -20.66 -2.95 -11.90
CA ALA A 28 -20.49 -3.54 -10.59
C ALA A 28 -20.38 -5.08 -10.66
N VAL A 29 -21.26 -5.74 -11.42
CA VAL A 29 -21.26 -7.19 -11.59
C VAL A 29 -19.98 -7.66 -12.29
N ILE A 30 -19.65 -7.11 -13.46
CA ILE A 30 -18.47 -7.52 -14.23
C ILE A 30 -17.19 -7.27 -13.42
N GLY A 31 -17.08 -6.12 -12.77
CA GLY A 31 -15.95 -5.81 -11.88
C GLY A 31 -15.81 -6.81 -10.74
N SER A 32 -16.92 -7.19 -10.11
CA SER A 32 -16.91 -8.16 -9.01
C SER A 32 -16.47 -9.57 -9.40
N ILE A 33 -16.68 -10.00 -10.65
CA ILE A 33 -16.23 -11.32 -11.12
C ILE A 33 -14.71 -11.44 -10.98
N LEU A 34 -13.95 -10.40 -11.34
CA LEU A 34 -12.50 -10.39 -11.22
C LEU A 34 -12.03 -10.50 -9.76
N ILE A 35 -12.80 -9.92 -8.83
CA ILE A 35 -12.51 -9.97 -7.39
C ILE A 35 -12.82 -11.36 -6.83
N VAL A 36 -13.99 -11.92 -7.15
CA VAL A 36 -14.43 -13.21 -6.61
C VAL A 36 -13.63 -14.38 -7.21
N THR A 37 -13.11 -14.22 -8.41
CA THR A 37 -12.32 -15.28 -9.07
C THR A 37 -10.85 -15.28 -8.66
N ILE A 38 -10.34 -14.23 -8.01
CA ILE A 38 -8.90 -14.10 -7.73
C ILE A 38 -8.35 -15.24 -6.87
N ALA A 39 -9.02 -15.57 -5.76
CA ALA A 39 -8.58 -16.60 -4.83
C ALA A 39 -8.50 -17.99 -5.49
N PRO A 40 -9.56 -18.48 -6.16
CA PRO A 40 -9.50 -19.77 -6.84
C PRO A 40 -8.56 -19.79 -8.05
N LEU A 41 -8.40 -18.68 -8.79
CA LEU A 41 -7.44 -18.60 -9.91
C LEU A 41 -5.98 -18.64 -9.43
N VAL A 42 -5.64 -17.91 -8.37
CA VAL A 42 -4.29 -17.95 -7.77
C VAL A 42 -3.98 -19.35 -7.23
N TYR A 43 -4.96 -20.00 -6.61
CA TYR A 43 -4.83 -21.40 -6.18
C TYR A 43 -4.55 -22.33 -7.37
N GLY A 44 -5.32 -22.22 -8.46
CA GLY A 44 -5.12 -23.03 -9.66
C GLY A 44 -3.77 -22.78 -10.33
N PHE A 45 -3.35 -21.52 -10.47
CA PHE A 45 -2.02 -21.18 -10.99
C PHE A 45 -0.89 -21.76 -10.11
N THR A 46 -1.06 -21.73 -8.79
CA THR A 46 -0.11 -22.36 -7.86
C THR A 46 -0.12 -23.88 -8.02
N SER A 47 -1.28 -24.49 -8.26
CA SER A 47 -1.40 -25.92 -8.54
C SER A 47 -0.64 -26.32 -9.82
N MET A 48 -0.74 -25.52 -10.89
CA MET A 48 0.05 -25.70 -12.12
C MET A 48 1.55 -25.66 -11.84
N ALA A 49 2.02 -24.69 -11.05
CA ALA A 49 3.42 -24.59 -10.66
C ALA A 49 3.90 -25.82 -9.88
N VAL A 50 3.07 -26.32 -8.95
CA VAL A 50 3.36 -27.54 -8.16
C VAL A 50 3.42 -28.78 -9.07
N LYS A 51 2.49 -28.92 -10.03
CA LYS A 51 2.53 -30.00 -11.03
C LYS A 51 3.82 -29.97 -11.86
N GLY A 52 4.19 -28.78 -12.37
CA GLY A 52 5.44 -28.59 -13.11
C GLY A 52 6.68 -28.98 -12.30
N ALA A 53 6.73 -28.57 -11.03
CA ALA A 53 7.83 -28.93 -10.13
C ALA A 53 7.91 -30.45 -9.85
N ARG A 54 6.81 -31.19 -10.00
CA ARG A 54 6.75 -32.64 -9.86
C ARG A 54 7.02 -33.41 -11.16
N GLY A 55 7.20 -32.71 -12.28
CA GLY A 55 7.35 -33.33 -13.59
C GLY A 55 6.04 -33.92 -14.14
N GLU A 56 4.89 -33.51 -13.59
CA GLU A 56 3.58 -33.89 -14.08
C GLU A 56 3.21 -33.04 -15.31
N ALA A 57 2.34 -33.55 -16.19
CA ALA A 57 1.81 -32.77 -17.29
C ALA A 57 0.90 -31.64 -16.77
N ILE A 58 1.13 -30.42 -17.26
CA ILE A 58 0.32 -29.23 -16.94
C ILE A 58 -0.69 -29.00 -18.06
N GLU A 59 -1.96 -28.83 -17.71
CA GLU A 59 -3.02 -28.48 -18.64
C GLU A 59 -3.56 -27.07 -18.38
N ILE A 60 -4.10 -26.40 -19.40
CA ILE A 60 -4.71 -25.07 -19.24
C ILE A 60 -5.87 -25.12 -18.23
N GLY A 61 -6.61 -26.23 -18.18
CA GLY A 61 -7.73 -26.43 -17.26
C GLY A 61 -7.33 -26.42 -15.78
N ASP A 62 -6.06 -26.67 -15.46
CA ASP A 62 -5.56 -26.70 -14.08
C ASP A 62 -5.66 -25.33 -13.38
N VAL A 63 -5.73 -24.23 -14.14
CA VAL A 63 -5.97 -22.88 -13.57
C VAL A 63 -7.32 -22.79 -12.85
N PHE A 64 -8.28 -23.67 -13.18
CA PHE A 64 -9.59 -23.72 -12.57
C PHE A 64 -9.67 -24.66 -11.35
N GLU A 65 -8.55 -25.28 -10.93
CA GLU A 65 -8.52 -26.23 -9.81
C GLU A 65 -9.08 -25.66 -8.50
N GLY A 66 -8.89 -24.35 -8.28
CA GLY A 66 -9.42 -23.65 -7.11
C GLY A 66 -10.94 -23.49 -7.11
N PHE A 67 -11.63 -23.60 -8.26
CA PHE A 67 -13.09 -23.53 -8.33
C PHE A 67 -13.79 -24.85 -8.00
N LYS A 68 -13.04 -25.95 -7.94
CA LYS A 68 -13.59 -27.26 -7.56
C LYS A 68 -14.15 -27.19 -6.14
N LYS A 69 -15.24 -27.92 -5.87
CA LYS A 69 -16.00 -27.87 -4.61
C LYS A 69 -15.12 -28.11 -3.37
N GLU A 70 -14.14 -28.99 -3.49
CA GLU A 70 -13.17 -29.32 -2.45
C GLU A 70 -12.14 -28.21 -2.17
N ASN A 71 -11.83 -27.36 -3.16
CA ASN A 71 -10.76 -26.39 -3.10
C ASN A 71 -11.26 -24.94 -3.00
N ILE A 72 -12.51 -24.66 -3.36
CA ILE A 72 -13.07 -23.30 -3.33
C ILE A 72 -13.07 -22.71 -1.92
N ILE A 73 -13.40 -23.52 -0.91
CA ILE A 73 -13.35 -23.08 0.49
C ILE A 73 -11.89 -22.91 0.95
N ARG A 74 -10.98 -23.80 0.53
CA ARG A 74 -9.55 -23.73 0.89
C ARG A 74 -8.88 -22.50 0.31
N SER A 75 -9.09 -22.24 -0.98
CA SER A 75 -8.52 -21.09 -1.69
C SER A 75 -8.98 -19.77 -1.05
N TRP A 76 -10.27 -19.63 -0.78
CA TRP A 76 -10.81 -18.46 -0.09
C TRP A 76 -10.36 -18.32 1.36
N THR A 77 -10.31 -19.42 2.11
CA THR A 77 -9.83 -19.40 3.50
C THR A 77 -8.39 -18.89 3.56
N PHE A 78 -7.51 -19.44 2.70
CA PHE A 78 -6.13 -18.96 2.60
C PHE A 78 -6.09 -17.49 2.18
N MET A 79 -6.81 -17.09 1.12
CA MET A 79 -6.76 -15.72 0.61
C MET A 79 -7.24 -14.71 1.67
N ILE A 80 -8.32 -15.00 2.38
CA ILE A 80 -8.84 -14.11 3.44
C ILE A 80 -7.83 -14.00 4.58
N ILE A 81 -7.28 -15.12 5.06
CA ILE A 81 -6.25 -15.11 6.11
C ILE A 81 -5.02 -14.33 5.65
N TYR A 82 -4.56 -14.56 4.41
CA TYR A 82 -3.44 -13.85 3.82
C TYR A 82 -3.71 -12.35 3.73
N LEU A 83 -4.87 -11.92 3.22
CA LEU A 83 -5.23 -10.51 3.12
C LEU A 83 -5.37 -9.85 4.49
N ILE A 84 -5.89 -10.56 5.49
CA ILE A 84 -5.98 -10.03 6.85
C ILE A 84 -4.58 -9.89 7.44
N ILE A 85 -3.75 -10.93 7.37
CA ILE A 85 -2.41 -10.93 7.96
C ILE A 85 -1.53 -9.90 7.26
N VAL A 86 -1.37 -10.01 5.94
CA VAL A 86 -0.50 -9.12 5.17
C VAL A 86 -1.09 -7.71 5.09
N GLY A 87 -2.40 -7.58 4.93
CA GLY A 87 -3.06 -6.27 4.88
C GLY A 87 -2.98 -5.54 6.23
N VAL A 88 -3.34 -6.19 7.34
CA VAL A 88 -3.34 -5.54 8.66
C VAL A 88 -1.93 -5.42 9.21
N LEU A 89 -1.17 -6.52 9.31
CA LEU A 89 0.19 -6.46 9.88
C LEU A 89 1.14 -5.70 8.98
N GLY A 90 1.01 -5.82 7.65
CA GLY A 90 1.80 -5.04 6.71
C GLY A 90 1.50 -3.54 6.83
N GLN A 91 0.24 -3.16 7.01
CA GLN A 91 -0.11 -1.75 7.20
C GLN A 91 0.37 -1.21 8.55
N ILE A 92 0.26 -1.99 9.63
CA ILE A 92 0.82 -1.62 10.94
C ILE A 92 2.33 -1.44 10.84
N ALA A 93 3.04 -2.39 10.23
CA ALA A 93 4.49 -2.31 10.03
C ALA A 93 4.89 -1.10 9.18
N SER A 94 4.12 -0.80 8.11
CA SER A 94 4.35 0.37 7.26
C SER A 94 4.15 1.69 8.01
N ILE A 95 3.09 1.80 8.82
CA ILE A 95 2.84 3.00 9.64
C ILE A 95 3.95 3.18 10.67
N LEU A 96 4.32 2.11 11.39
CA LEU A 96 5.40 2.16 12.38
C LEU A 96 6.75 2.54 11.74
N SER A 97 7.09 1.94 10.60
CA SER A 97 8.30 2.27 9.86
C SER A 97 8.31 3.72 9.38
N THR A 98 7.14 4.25 8.99
CA THR A 98 7.01 5.65 8.56
C THR A 98 7.23 6.60 9.74
N ILE A 99 6.62 6.31 10.90
CA ILE A 99 6.80 7.11 12.12
C ILE A 99 8.26 7.10 12.55
N VAL A 100 8.90 5.93 12.59
CA VAL A 100 10.33 5.81 12.90
C VAL A 100 11.18 6.59 11.89
N GLY A 101 10.86 6.49 10.60
CA GLY A 101 11.54 7.24 9.55
C GLY A 101 11.49 8.75 9.76
N ILE A 102 10.31 9.31 10.07
CA ILE A 102 10.15 10.74 10.37
C ILE A 102 10.96 11.14 11.60
N LEU A 103 10.89 10.35 12.68
CA LEU A 103 11.58 10.66 13.94
C LEU A 103 13.11 10.64 13.83
N PHE A 104 13.67 9.86 12.91
CA PHE A 104 15.11 9.63 12.79
C PHE A 104 15.75 10.32 11.58
N MET A 105 14.97 10.97 10.70
CA MET A 105 15.52 11.51 9.45
C MET A 105 16.57 12.60 9.69
N PHE A 106 16.48 13.38 10.76
CA PHE A 106 17.42 14.46 11.03
C PHE A 106 18.68 13.99 11.80
N THR A 107 18.67 12.78 12.37
CA THR A 107 19.75 12.26 13.23
C THR A 107 21.12 12.29 12.56
N MET A 108 21.23 11.77 11.33
CA MET A 108 22.53 11.70 10.63
C MET A 108 23.07 13.10 10.27
N PRO A 109 22.27 14.00 9.67
CA PRO A 109 22.72 15.39 9.49
C PRO A 109 23.10 16.09 10.80
N LEU A 110 22.34 15.90 11.89
CA LEU A 110 22.66 16.50 13.20
C LEU A 110 24.03 16.06 13.72
N LEU A 111 24.38 14.77 13.59
CA LEU A 111 25.70 14.25 13.97
C LEU A 111 26.85 14.90 13.20
N VAL A 112 26.60 15.34 11.97
CA VAL A 112 27.61 15.98 11.12
C VAL A 112 27.66 17.49 11.34
N ILE A 113 26.50 18.13 11.53
CA ILE A 113 26.39 19.58 11.75
C ILE A 113 26.91 19.97 13.14
N LYS A 114 26.59 19.19 14.17
CA LYS A 114 26.96 19.47 15.55
C LYS A 114 28.12 18.57 15.98
N GLU A 115 29.34 19.08 15.86
CA GLU A 115 30.53 18.34 16.28
C GLU A 115 30.46 17.94 17.76
N GLY A 116 30.71 16.65 18.03
CA GLY A 116 30.75 16.10 19.38
C GLY A 116 29.43 15.57 19.94
N LEU A 117 28.31 15.67 19.20
CA LEU A 117 27.06 15.04 19.60
C LEU A 117 27.19 13.50 19.59
N SER A 118 26.75 12.84 20.66
CA SER A 118 26.61 11.39 20.67
C SER A 118 25.40 10.92 19.84
N GLY A 119 25.41 9.65 19.41
CA GLY A 119 24.30 9.08 18.65
C GLY A 119 22.93 9.16 19.35
N ILE A 120 22.91 9.05 20.68
CA ILE A 120 21.66 9.14 21.48
C ILE A 120 21.19 10.59 21.57
N GLU A 121 22.10 11.55 21.75
CA GLU A 121 21.77 12.98 21.77
C GLU A 121 21.21 13.41 20.41
N ALA A 122 21.77 12.95 19.29
CA ALA A 122 21.27 13.29 17.96
C ALA A 122 19.87 12.73 17.67
N ILE A 123 19.57 11.53 18.16
CA ILE A 123 18.21 10.98 18.08
C ILE A 123 17.25 11.80 18.93
N THR A 124 17.66 12.15 20.15
CA THR A 124 16.82 12.94 21.07
C THR A 124 16.48 14.29 20.45
N GLU A 125 17.47 14.97 19.88
CA GLU A 125 17.30 16.26 19.22
C GLU A 125 16.48 16.15 17.93
N SER A 126 16.69 15.10 17.11
CA SER A 126 15.84 14.82 15.94
C SER A 126 14.37 14.67 16.33
N VAL A 127 14.09 13.99 17.44
CA VAL A 127 12.73 13.85 17.98
C VAL A 127 12.18 15.20 18.49
N GLU A 128 13.02 16.05 19.07
CA GLU A 128 12.64 17.39 19.50
C GLU A 128 12.26 18.28 18.31
N ILE A 129 13.05 18.28 17.23
CA ILE A 129 12.74 18.98 15.98
C ILE A 129 11.36 18.56 15.45
N VAL A 130 11.08 17.26 15.43
CA VAL A 130 9.77 16.75 14.96
C VAL A 130 8.62 17.19 15.86
N LYS A 131 8.85 17.32 17.17
CA LYS A 131 7.83 17.79 18.12
C LYS A 131 7.57 19.28 18.02
N THR A 132 8.59 20.10 17.77
CA THR A 132 8.48 21.56 17.68
C THR A 132 7.94 22.01 16.32
N ALA A 133 8.30 21.31 15.25
CA ALA A 133 7.91 21.61 13.87
C ALA A 133 7.35 20.36 13.15
N PRO A 134 6.19 19.82 13.58
CA PRO A 134 5.66 18.56 13.07
C PRO A 134 5.17 18.66 11.62
N VAL A 135 4.63 19.80 11.20
CA VAL A 135 4.11 19.99 9.84
C VAL A 135 5.26 20.08 8.85
N GLU A 136 6.27 20.86 9.19
CA GLU A 136 7.50 21.04 8.41
C GLU A 136 8.24 19.72 8.28
N SER A 137 8.36 18.97 9.39
CA SER A 137 8.95 17.63 9.39
C SER A 137 8.22 16.67 8.45
N ILE A 138 6.89 16.67 8.45
CA ILE A 138 6.09 15.85 7.52
C ILE A 138 6.35 16.28 6.07
N ILE A 139 6.43 17.57 5.78
CA ILE A 139 6.71 18.09 4.44
C ILE A 139 8.10 17.63 3.96
N VAL A 140 9.13 17.77 4.80
CA VAL A 140 10.51 17.31 4.51
C VAL A 140 10.53 15.81 4.24
N TYR A 141 9.83 15.03 5.07
CA TYR A 141 9.72 13.58 4.89
C TYR A 141 9.05 13.23 3.56
N VAL A 142 7.93 13.86 3.22
CA VAL A 142 7.20 13.61 1.98
C VAL A 142 8.04 13.96 0.74
N ILE A 143 8.74 15.11 0.75
CA ILE A 143 9.63 15.50 -0.34
C ILE A 143 10.74 14.46 -0.52
N THR A 144 11.39 14.06 0.58
CA THR A 144 12.45 13.05 0.58
C THR A 144 11.93 11.69 0.09
N LEU A 145 10.73 11.29 0.50
CA LEU A 145 10.08 10.05 0.08
C LEU A 145 9.79 10.08 -1.43
N VAL A 146 9.23 11.16 -1.96
CA VAL A 146 8.93 11.30 -3.39
C VAL A 146 10.21 11.26 -4.24
N LEU A 147 11.27 11.96 -3.83
CA LEU A 147 12.57 11.94 -4.51
C LEU A 147 13.15 10.52 -4.58
N ASN A 148 13.10 9.79 -3.46
CA ASN A 148 13.57 8.41 -3.42
C ASN A 148 12.70 7.48 -4.27
N MET A 149 11.37 7.65 -4.26
CA MET A 149 10.46 6.88 -5.11
C MET A 149 10.73 7.09 -6.60
N ILE A 150 10.97 8.34 -7.04
CA ILE A 150 11.36 8.64 -8.43
C ILE A 150 12.63 7.88 -8.81
N GLY A 151 13.62 7.85 -7.91
CA GLY A 151 14.87 7.11 -8.14
C GLY A 151 14.65 5.61 -8.33
N ILE A 152 13.78 5.02 -7.50
CA ILE A 152 13.44 3.59 -7.58
C ILE A 152 12.67 3.28 -8.87
N PHE A 153 11.69 4.10 -9.25
CA PHE A 153 10.91 3.89 -10.47
C PHE A 153 11.73 3.97 -11.75
N LEU A 154 12.87 4.65 -11.73
CA LEU A 154 13.86 4.67 -12.83
C LEU A 154 14.82 3.45 -12.77
N LEU A 155 14.28 2.27 -12.48
CA LEU A 155 15.00 0.98 -12.39
C LEU A 155 16.22 1.02 -11.45
N GLY A 156 16.19 1.87 -10.42
CA GLY A 156 17.28 2.05 -9.47
C GLY A 156 18.45 2.91 -9.96
N ILE A 157 18.63 3.12 -11.26
CA ILE A 157 19.67 4.03 -11.79
C ILE A 157 19.40 5.47 -11.36
N GLY A 158 18.12 5.87 -11.30
CA GLY A 158 17.72 7.19 -10.83
C GLY A 158 18.19 7.51 -9.40
N VAL A 159 18.40 6.49 -8.55
CA VAL A 159 18.90 6.66 -7.18
C VAL A 159 20.28 7.31 -7.15
N LEU A 160 21.12 7.10 -8.17
CA LEU A 160 22.44 7.75 -8.26
C LEU A 160 22.35 9.28 -8.34
N ILE A 161 21.20 9.80 -8.76
CA ILE A 161 20.94 11.24 -8.85
C ILE A 161 20.07 11.68 -7.69
N THR A 162 19.00 10.95 -7.37
CA THR A 162 18.05 11.38 -6.34
C THR A 162 18.61 11.22 -4.93
N ALA A 163 19.50 10.25 -4.65
CA ALA A 163 20.08 10.10 -3.33
C ALA A 163 20.99 11.28 -2.93
N PRO A 164 21.94 11.75 -3.78
CA PRO A 164 22.68 12.98 -3.50
C PRO A 164 21.79 14.21 -3.28
N ILE A 165 20.75 14.37 -4.10
CA ILE A 165 19.80 15.49 -3.97
C ILE A 165 19.04 15.40 -2.63
N SER A 166 18.51 14.22 -2.28
CA SER A 166 17.84 13.98 -1.01
C SER A 166 18.76 14.24 0.19
N ALA A 167 20.03 13.82 0.12
CA ALA A 167 20.99 14.03 1.19
C ALA A 167 21.29 15.51 1.42
N VAL A 168 21.51 16.27 0.34
CA VAL A 168 21.74 17.72 0.41
C VAL A 168 20.50 18.44 0.91
N PHE A 169 19.32 18.11 0.39
CA PHE A 169 18.04 18.68 0.83
C PHE A 169 17.82 18.46 2.33
N LEU A 170 18.01 17.22 2.80
CA LEU A 170 17.85 16.87 4.20
C LEU A 170 18.85 17.59 5.09
N ALA A 171 20.10 17.76 4.65
CA ALA A 171 21.10 18.55 5.38
C ALA A 171 20.69 20.02 5.54
N TYR A 172 20.20 20.67 4.46
CA TYR A 172 19.68 22.04 4.53
C TYR A 172 18.46 22.14 5.45
N ALA A 173 17.51 21.22 5.31
CA ALA A 173 16.32 21.19 6.15
C ALA A 173 16.67 21.00 7.63
N THR A 174 17.59 20.09 7.97
CA THR A 174 18.07 19.95 9.34
C THR A 174 18.72 21.24 9.85
N PHE A 175 19.55 21.88 9.04
CA PHE A 175 20.24 23.10 9.46
C PHE A 175 19.23 24.22 9.78
N GLU A 176 18.23 24.43 8.93
CA GLU A 176 17.18 25.45 9.13
C GLU A 176 16.27 25.14 10.32
N MET A 177 16.03 23.87 10.62
CA MET A 177 15.12 23.44 11.69
C MET A 177 15.80 23.20 13.05
N ALA A 178 17.14 23.16 13.09
CA ALA A 178 17.93 22.95 14.31
C ALA A 178 18.50 24.25 14.91
N GLU A 179 18.31 25.39 14.24
CA GLU A 179 18.50 26.75 14.78
C GLU A 179 17.33 27.17 15.69
#